data_AF-A0A1A2XYZ2-F1
#
_entry.id   AF-A0A1A2XYZ2-F1
#
_cell.length_a   1.000
_cell.length_b   1.000
_cell.length_c   1.000
_cell.angle_alpha   90.00
_cell.angle_beta   90.00
_cell.angle_gamma   90.00
#
_symmetry.space_group_name_H-M   'P 1'
#
loop_
_entity.id
_entity.type
_entity.pdbx_description
1 polymer ?
#
loop_
_entity_poly.entity_id
_entity_poly.type
_entity_poly.pdbx_seq_one_letter_code
_entity_poly.pdbx_strand_id
1 'polypeptide(L)'
;MDICADDVRRLLAAREPDTVLVLIEGRVEAVTAAELDSPAYRGALRIASRDELIERTGGRQSVSERELEEQAEALNTAVRNLGG
;
A
#
# COMPACT_ATOMS: atom_id res chain seq x y z
N MET A 1 2.82 -5.02 -13.49
CA MET A 1 3.54 -4.45 -12.32
C MET A 1 2.51 -4.50 -11.24
N ASP A 2 2.76 -5.34 -10.25
CA ASP A 2 1.69 -5.84 -9.40
C ASP A 2 2.17 -5.78 -7.95
N ILE A 3 1.31 -5.21 -7.11
CA ILE A 3 1.39 -5.24 -5.66
C ILE A 3 1.34 -6.71 -5.25
N CYS A 4 2.23 -7.14 -4.35
CA CYS A 4 2.28 -8.50 -3.85
C CYS A 4 2.00 -8.57 -2.33
N ALA A 5 1.84 -9.78 -1.82
CA ALA A 5 1.61 -10.02 -0.38
C ALA A 5 2.72 -9.43 0.50
N ASP A 6 3.96 -9.36 0.00
CA ASP A 6 5.10 -8.79 0.75
C ASP A 6 4.97 -7.26 0.90
N ASP A 7 4.47 -6.56 -0.13
CA ASP A 7 4.21 -5.12 -0.06
C ASP A 7 3.13 -4.79 0.98
N VAL A 8 2.06 -5.59 1.00
CA VAL A 8 0.97 -5.50 1.98
C VAL A 8 1.49 -5.79 3.39
N ARG A 9 2.28 -6.86 3.55
CA ARG A 9 2.91 -7.21 4.82
C ARG A 9 3.82 -6.08 5.32
N ARG A 10 4.62 -5.50 4.42
CA ARG A 10 5.54 -4.40 4.75
C ARG A 10 4.78 -3.14 5.18
N LEU A 11 3.67 -2.82 4.53
CA LEU A 11 2.81 -1.70 4.93
C LEU A 11 2.20 -1.91 6.32
N LEU A 12 1.70 -3.10 6.62
CA LEU A 12 1.13 -3.42 7.95
C LEU A 12 2.20 -3.44 9.06
N ALA A 13 3.41 -3.90 8.73
CA ALA A 13 4.55 -3.91 9.62
C ALA A 13 5.18 -2.53 9.83
N ALA A 14 4.80 -1.53 9.03
CA ALA A 14 5.31 -0.17 9.19
C ALA A 14 4.93 0.40 10.57
N ARG A 15 5.87 1.11 11.19
CA ARG A 15 5.70 1.69 12.53
C ARG A 15 4.83 2.93 12.51
N GLU A 16 4.90 3.72 11.44
CA GLU A 16 4.15 4.96 11.34
C GLU A 16 2.73 4.67 10.82
N PRO A 17 1.68 5.10 11.54
CA PRO A 17 0.29 4.87 11.12
C PRO A 17 -0.02 5.55 9.78
N ASP A 18 0.60 6.70 9.53
CA ASP A 18 0.48 7.47 8.29
C ASP A 18 1.37 6.95 7.15
N THR A 19 1.91 5.72 7.26
CA THR A 19 2.62 5.10 6.13
C THR A 19 1.64 4.81 5.00
N VAL A 20 2.05 5.13 3.78
CA VAL A 20 1.24 5.03 2.57
C VAL A 20 1.97 4.20 1.53
N LEU A 21 1.26 3.25 0.95
CA LEU A 21 1.70 2.54 -0.24
C LEU A 21 1.46 3.42 -1.47
N VAL A 22 2.50 3.67 -2.24
CA VAL A 22 2.47 4.53 -3.42
C VAL A 22 3.03 3.83 -4.64
N LEU A 23 2.58 4.26 -5.81
CA LEU A 23 3.10 3.87 -7.11
C LEU A 23 3.88 5.04 -7.71
N ILE A 24 5.18 4.86 -7.92
CA ILE A 24 6.06 5.88 -8.49
C ILE A 24 6.97 5.24 -9.53
N GLU A 25 7.03 5.82 -10.74
CA GLU A 25 7.89 5.36 -11.84
C GLU A 25 7.84 3.85 -12.12
N GLY A 26 6.68 3.23 -11.97
CA GLY A 26 6.56 1.80 -12.22
C GLY A 26 6.98 0.91 -11.04
N ARG A 27 7.08 1.47 -9.82
CA ARG A 27 7.46 0.76 -8.58
C ARG A 27 6.47 1.04 -7.46
N VAL A 28 6.23 0.01 -6.64
CA VAL A 28 5.41 0.11 -5.43
C VAL A 28 6.34 0.33 -4.24
N GLU A 29 6.10 1.38 -3.46
CA GLU A 29 6.88 1.69 -2.26
C GLU A 29 5.97 2.07 -1.10
N ALA A 30 6.37 1.70 0.13
CA ALA A 30 5.71 2.15 1.35
C ALA A 30 6.52 3.30 1.94
N VAL A 31 5.94 4.49 1.98
CA VAL A 31 6.58 5.73 2.42
C VAL A 31 5.76 6.42 3.50
N THR A 32 6.44 7.14 4.38
CA THR A 32 5.78 7.97 5.39
C THR A 32 5.14 9.20 4.75
N ALA A 33 4.18 9.83 5.42
CA ALA A 33 3.60 11.10 4.97
C ALA A 33 4.67 12.18 4.74
N ALA A 34 5.73 12.22 5.57
CA ALA A 34 6.83 13.17 5.43
C ALA A 34 7.70 12.89 4.19
N GLU A 35 7.93 11.62 3.85
CA GLU A 35 8.63 11.23 2.62
C GLU A 35 7.78 11.53 1.38
N LEU A 36 6.47 11.36 1.47
CA LEU A 36 5.54 11.64 0.36
C LEU A 36 5.61 13.10 -0.11
N ASP A 37 5.85 14.05 0.79
CA ASP A 37 6.04 15.47 0.48
C ASP A 37 7.41 15.77 -0.17
N SER A 38 8.33 14.80 -0.17
CA SER A 38 9.66 14.98 -0.75
C SER A 38 9.62 14.98 -2.28
N PRO A 39 10.56 15.69 -2.96
CA PRO A 39 10.60 15.74 -4.42
C PRO A 39 10.67 14.37 -5.11
N ALA A 40 11.24 13.36 -4.44
CA ALA A 40 11.38 11.99 -4.95
C ALA A 40 10.03 11.29 -5.18
N TYR A 41 9.00 11.62 -4.41
CA TYR A 41 7.67 11.02 -4.49
C TYR A 41 6.63 11.98 -5.09
N ARG A 42 7.09 13.11 -5.64
CA ARG A 42 6.24 14.08 -6.30
C ARG A 42 5.63 13.46 -7.57
N GLY A 43 4.31 13.27 -7.57
CA GLY A 43 3.59 12.60 -8.64
C GLY A 43 3.39 11.09 -8.42
N ALA A 44 3.78 10.57 -7.26
CA ALA A 44 3.45 9.22 -6.86
C ALA A 44 1.92 9.08 -6.72
N LEU A 45 1.36 8.01 -7.28
CA LEU A 45 -0.04 7.68 -7.11
C LEU A 45 -0.22 6.97 -5.77
N ARG A 46 -1.05 7.55 -4.90
CA ARG A 46 -1.38 6.95 -3.61
C ARG A 46 -2.32 5.76 -3.81
N ILE A 47 -1.91 4.59 -3.33
CA ILE A 47 -2.67 3.34 -3.45
C ILE A 47 -3.56 3.15 -2.21
N ALA A 48 -2.95 3.03 -1.03
CA ALA A 48 -3.65 2.84 0.25
C ALA A 48 -2.75 3.24 1.42
N SER A 49 -3.32 3.70 2.53
CA SER A 49 -2.59 3.88 3.79
C SER A 49 -2.61 2.61 4.63
N ARG A 50 -1.68 2.53 5.59
CA ARG A 50 -1.65 1.45 6.58
C ARG A 50 -2.96 1.35 7.36
N ASP A 51 -3.51 2.47 7.81
CA ASP A 51 -4.80 2.49 8.52
C ASP A 51 -5.93 1.93 7.64
N GLU A 52 -6.02 2.36 6.38
CA GLU A 52 -7.04 1.86 5.45
C GLU A 52 -6.89 0.34 5.23
N LEU A 53 -5.66 -0.16 5.19
CA LEU A 53 -5.39 -1.60 5.06
C LEU A 53 -5.76 -2.37 6.34
N ILE A 54 -5.51 -1.80 7.52
CA ILE A 54 -5.94 -2.37 8.80
C ILE A 54 -7.48 -2.42 8.86
N GLU A 55 -8.17 -1.36 8.45
CA GLU A 55 -9.63 -1.31 8.40
C GLU A 55 -10.20 -2.38 7.45
N ARG A 56 -9.62 -2.52 6.26
CA ARG A 56 -9.98 -3.58 5.28
C ARG A 56 -9.78 -5.00 5.83
N THR A 57 -8.84 -5.16 6.75
CA THR A 57 -8.52 -6.43 7.40
C THR A 57 -9.39 -6.70 8.64
N GLY A 58 -10.35 -5.81 8.95
CA GLY A 58 -11.19 -5.91 10.13
C GLY A 58 -10.45 -5.54 11.42
N GLY A 59 -9.49 -4.62 11.34
CA GLY A 59 -8.72 -4.12 12.49
C GLY A 59 -7.54 -5.01 12.90
N ARG A 60 -7.23 -6.08 12.17
CA ARG A 60 -6.13 -7.00 12.48
C ARG A 60 -4.84 -6.58 11.79
N GLN A 61 -3.76 -6.53 12.55
CA GLN A 61 -2.40 -6.32 12.03
C GLN A 61 -1.71 -7.63 11.63
N SER A 62 -2.11 -8.74 12.24
CA SER A 62 -1.60 -10.08 11.92
C SER A 62 -2.58 -10.75 10.95
N VAL A 63 -2.22 -10.74 9.67
CA VAL A 63 -3.00 -11.35 8.60
C VAL A 63 -2.31 -12.58 8.06
N SER A 64 -3.13 -13.54 7.63
CA SER A 64 -2.65 -14.78 7.02
C SER A 64 -2.07 -14.50 5.63
N GLU A 65 -1.19 -15.38 5.15
CA GLU A 65 -0.60 -15.23 3.80
C GLU A 65 -1.65 -15.13 2.69
N ARG A 66 -2.71 -15.95 2.75
CA ARG A 66 -3.85 -15.86 1.82
C ARG A 66 -4.55 -14.51 1.87
N GLU A 67 -4.78 -13.97 3.07
CA GLU A 67 -5.42 -12.66 3.22
C GLU A 67 -4.53 -11.55 2.65
N LEU A 68 -3.20 -11.64 2.81
CA LEU A 68 -2.25 -10.70 2.21
C LEU A 68 -2.30 -10.74 0.68
N GLU A 69 -2.38 -11.93 0.08
CA GLU A 69 -2.54 -12.10 -1.37
C GLU A 69 -3.87 -11.51 -1.86
N GLU A 70 -4.97 -11.78 -1.17
CA GLU A 70 -6.29 -11.22 -1.47
C GLU A 70 -6.29 -9.69 -1.42
N GLN A 71 -5.66 -9.10 -0.39
CA GLN A 71 -5.52 -7.64 -0.31
C GLN A 71 -4.65 -7.09 -1.45
N ALA A 72 -3.55 -7.77 -1.79
CA ALA A 72 -2.69 -7.35 -2.89
C ALA A 72 -3.43 -7.34 -4.24
N GLU A 73 -4.23 -8.37 -4.52
CA GLU A 73 -5.06 -8.45 -5.72
C GLU A 73 -6.15 -7.36 -5.75
N ALA A 74 -6.79 -7.09 -4.61
CA ALA A 74 -7.76 -6.01 -4.47
C ALA A 74 -7.14 -4.63 -4.74
N LEU A 75 -5.94 -4.38 -4.20
CA LEU A 75 -5.20 -3.13 -4.46
C LEU A 75 -4.78 -3.02 -5.93
N ASN A 76 -4.31 -4.11 -6.55
CA ASN A 76 -3.99 -4.12 -7.99
C ASN A 76 -5.19 -3.77 -8.85
N THR A 77 -6.36 -4.32 -8.51
CA THR A 77 -7.62 -4.00 -9.19
C THR A 77 -7.97 -2.52 -9.03
N ALA A 78 -7.84 -1.97 -7.82
CA ALA A 78 -8.08 -0.56 -7.57
C ALA A 78 -7.14 0.35 -8.38
N VAL A 79 -5.84 0.03 -8.45
CA VAL A 79 -4.85 0.77 -9.25
C VAL A 79 -5.18 0.72 -10.74
N ARG A 80 -5.56 -0.44 -11.27
CA ARG A 80 -5.97 -0.59 -12.67
C ARG A 80 -7.21 0.24 -13.00
N ASN A 81 -8.13 0.39 -12.06
CA ASN A 81 -9.31 1.26 -12.22
C ASN A 81 -8.98 2.76 -12.11
N LEU A 82 -7.90 3.13 -11.43
CA LEU A 82 -7.41 4.51 -11.32
C LEU A 82 -6.61 4.95 -12.56
N GLY A 83 -5.94 4.02 -13.25
CA GLY A 83 -5.09 4.27 -14.41
C GLY A 83 -5.73 3.96 -15.77
N GLY A 84 -7.07 3.92 -15.83
CA GLY A 84 -7.84 3.69 -17.06
C GLY A 84 -7.72 4.81 -18.09
#